data_AF-A0A8D2CUR3-F1
#
_entry.id   AF-A0A8D2CUR3-F1
#
_cell.length_a   1.000
_cell.length_b   1.000
_cell.length_c   1.000
_cell.angle_alpha   90.00
_cell.angle_beta   90.00
_cell.angle_gamma   90.00
#
_symmetry.space_group_name_H-M   'P 1'
#
loop_
_entity.id
_entity.type
_entity.pdbx_description
1 polymer ?
#
loop_
_entity_poly.entity_id
_entity_poly.type
_entity_poly.pdbx_seq_one_letter_code
_entity_poly.pdbx_strand_id
1 'polypeptide(L)'
;MSARLPLVLRQLGRPPPRPGPPRRLRVPCRANSGGGGGGACWEGLRGQRRQQDGQARSSCGPGSPAPPARDSIVREVIQNSKEVLKLLQEKNPSFQPVLAIIQAGDDNLMQEVNQNLAEEAGLNISHICLPPDSSEDEIIDEILKINEDNRVHGLALQISEDLFSNKILNALKPEKDVDGVTDINLGKLVRGDAHECFVSPVARAVIELLGKSGVNLDGKKVLVIGAHGSLEAALQCLFQRKGSMTMSSQWKTPQLQSKRV
;
A
#
# COMPACT_ATOMS: atom_id res chain seq x y z
N MET A 1 -6.30 17.92 -8.59
CA MET A 1 -6.29 18.72 -7.33
C MET A 1 -5.18 19.77 -7.36
N SER A 2 -5.50 21.08 -7.41
CA SER A 2 -4.50 22.17 -7.57
C SER A 2 -4.03 22.83 -6.26
N ALA A 3 -4.61 22.48 -5.10
CA ALA A 3 -4.40 23.23 -3.85
C ALA A 3 -3.16 22.84 -3.01
N ARG A 4 -2.37 21.81 -3.39
CA ARG A 4 -1.24 21.32 -2.57
C ARG A 4 0.16 21.67 -3.07
N LEU A 5 0.30 22.11 -4.32
CA LEU A 5 1.58 22.61 -4.86
C LEU A 5 2.18 23.77 -4.03
N PRO A 6 1.38 24.73 -3.53
CA PRO A 6 1.91 25.86 -2.75
C PRO A 6 2.46 25.45 -1.37
N LEU A 7 1.94 24.35 -0.79
CA LEU A 7 2.37 23.86 0.53
C LEU A 7 3.71 23.13 0.47
N VAL A 8 3.92 22.34 -0.59
CA VAL A 8 5.21 21.67 -0.86
C VAL A 8 6.31 22.70 -1.12
N LEU A 9 6.01 23.78 -1.86
CA LEU A 9 6.95 24.87 -2.11
C LEU A 9 7.36 25.62 -0.83
N ARG A 10 6.45 25.76 0.17
CA ARG A 10 6.76 26.39 1.46
C ARG A 10 7.64 25.53 2.38
N GLN A 11 7.59 24.20 2.26
CA GLN A 11 8.39 23.31 3.11
C GLN A 11 9.84 23.19 2.62
N LEU A 12 10.08 23.31 1.31
CA LEU A 12 11.43 23.24 0.72
C LEU A 12 12.30 24.49 0.95
N GLY A 13 11.73 25.57 1.50
CA GLY A 13 12.44 26.84 1.76
C GLY A 13 12.93 27.04 3.20
N ARG A 14 12.74 26.06 4.09
CA ARG A 14 13.16 26.20 5.50
C ARG A 14 14.53 25.58 5.72
N PRO A 15 15.52 26.32 6.26
CA PRO A 15 16.79 25.72 6.67
C PRO A 15 16.53 24.70 7.80
N PRO A 16 17.33 23.62 7.86
CA PRO A 16 17.14 22.58 8.87
C PRO A 16 17.32 23.16 10.28
N PRO A 17 16.54 22.69 11.28
CA PRO A 17 16.72 23.10 12.65
C PRO A 17 18.09 22.66 13.16
N ARG A 18 18.76 23.55 13.90
CA ARG A 18 20.08 23.26 14.48
C ARG A 18 19.97 22.12 15.50
N PRO A 19 20.93 21.19 15.56
CA PRO A 19 20.91 20.09 16.52
C PRO A 19 20.97 20.64 17.95
N GLY A 20 20.03 20.18 18.79
CA GLY A 20 20.03 20.43 20.23
C GLY A 20 21.10 19.60 20.96
N PRO A 21 21.43 19.95 22.21
CA PRO A 21 22.49 19.29 22.95
C PRO A 21 22.17 17.80 23.25
N PRO A 22 23.18 16.93 23.32
CA PRO A 22 22.99 15.49 23.49
C PRO A 22 22.36 15.18 24.87
N ARG A 23 21.23 14.48 24.84
CA ARG A 23 20.59 13.95 26.06
C ARG A 23 21.26 12.65 26.47
N ARG A 24 21.65 12.59 27.75
CA ARG A 24 22.28 11.42 28.38
C ARG A 24 21.33 10.23 28.39
N LEU A 25 21.82 9.10 27.84
CA LEU A 25 21.18 7.79 27.92
C LEU A 25 21.23 7.25 29.35
N ARG A 26 20.11 6.71 29.83
CA ARG A 26 20.05 5.74 30.93
C ARG A 26 19.34 4.49 30.41
N VAL A 27 19.96 3.34 30.65
CA VAL A 27 19.49 1.97 30.37
C VAL A 27 20.01 1.12 31.56
N PRO A 28 19.46 -0.07 31.89
CA PRO A 28 18.09 -0.60 31.87
C PRO A 28 17.69 -1.23 33.24
N CYS A 29 16.44 -1.69 33.38
CA CYS A 29 16.13 -2.87 34.21
C CYS A 29 15.18 -3.84 33.49
N ARG A 30 15.51 -5.14 33.59
CA ARG A 30 14.84 -6.35 33.07
C ARG A 30 13.72 -6.86 34.00
N ALA A 31 12.73 -7.58 33.42
CA ALA A 31 12.20 -8.90 33.85
C ALA A 31 11.10 -9.34 32.82
N ASN A 32 11.22 -10.48 32.12
CA ASN A 32 10.66 -11.85 32.40
C ASN A 32 9.14 -11.85 32.70
N SER A 33 8.25 -12.76 32.22
CA SER A 33 8.34 -14.17 31.77
C SER A 33 6.93 -14.71 31.38
N GLY A 34 6.87 -15.81 30.61
CA GLY A 34 5.77 -16.83 30.57
C GLY A 34 4.68 -16.58 29.51
N GLY A 35 4.34 -17.47 28.56
CA GLY A 35 3.96 -18.91 28.61
C GLY A 35 2.47 -18.98 28.21
N GLY A 36 1.87 -19.91 27.45
CA GLY A 36 2.21 -21.13 26.71
C GLY A 36 0.90 -21.74 26.14
N GLY A 37 0.97 -22.65 25.17
CA GLY A 37 -0.07 -23.65 24.75
C GLY A 37 -1.35 -23.13 24.06
N GLY A 38 -1.98 -23.80 23.09
CA GLY A 38 -1.87 -25.14 22.50
C GLY A 38 -3.26 -25.70 22.15
N GLY A 39 -3.40 -26.36 20.99
CA GLY A 39 -4.49 -27.32 20.63
C GLY A 39 -5.77 -26.73 20.00
N ALA A 40 -6.05 -26.91 18.70
CA ALA A 40 -6.49 -28.12 17.97
C ALA A 40 -8.02 -28.36 18.01
N CYS A 41 -8.64 -28.63 16.85
CA CYS A 41 -9.32 -29.89 16.52
C CYS A 41 -10.65 -29.74 15.71
N TRP A 42 -10.66 -30.28 14.47
CA TRP A 42 -11.71 -31.07 13.72
C TRP A 42 -13.13 -30.45 13.59
N GLU A 43 -14.01 -30.64 12.61
CA GLU A 43 -14.36 -31.58 11.53
C GLU A 43 -15.43 -30.81 10.70
N GLY A 44 -15.66 -30.94 9.39
CA GLY A 44 -16.06 -32.13 8.67
C GLY A 44 -17.33 -31.85 7.84
N LEU A 45 -17.31 -32.35 6.59
CA LEU A 45 -18.42 -33.01 5.89
C LEU A 45 -19.47 -32.21 5.06
N ARG A 46 -19.36 -32.46 3.74
CA ARG A 46 -20.36 -32.96 2.77
C ARG A 46 -21.64 -32.15 2.50
N GLY A 47 -21.91 -31.93 1.21
CA GLY A 47 -23.28 -31.72 0.71
C GLY A 47 -23.39 -31.45 -0.80
N GLN A 48 -23.77 -32.47 -1.56
CA GLN A 48 -24.01 -32.49 -3.00
C GLN A 48 -25.31 -31.77 -3.45
N ARG A 49 -25.38 -31.50 -4.77
CA ARG A 49 -26.53 -31.50 -5.75
C ARG A 49 -26.71 -30.14 -6.43
N ARG A 50 -26.53 -30.04 -7.76
CA ARG A 50 -27.26 -30.55 -8.95
C ARG A 50 -28.47 -29.68 -9.34
N GLN A 51 -28.59 -29.53 -10.67
CA GLN A 51 -29.72 -29.10 -11.54
C GLN A 51 -29.76 -27.59 -11.87
N GLN A 52 -29.47 -27.21 -13.13
CA GLN A 52 -30.36 -27.18 -14.34
C GLN A 52 -31.31 -25.98 -14.24
N ASP A 53 -31.69 -25.21 -15.25
CA ASP A 53 -31.48 -25.08 -16.71
C ASP A 53 -32.03 -23.67 -17.05
N GLY A 54 -31.69 -23.06 -18.20
CA GLY A 54 -32.44 -21.88 -18.64
C GLY A 54 -31.78 -21.03 -19.74
N GLN A 55 -32.13 -21.32 -20.99
CA GLN A 55 -31.80 -20.58 -22.22
C GLN A 55 -32.37 -19.15 -22.26
N ALA A 56 -31.68 -18.21 -22.95
CA ALA A 56 -32.16 -17.59 -24.21
C ALA A 56 -31.42 -16.28 -24.61
N ARG A 57 -30.77 -16.33 -25.78
CA ARG A 57 -30.78 -15.39 -26.95
C ARG A 57 -30.85 -13.87 -26.68
N SER A 58 -29.77 -13.12 -26.91
CA SER A 58 -29.35 -12.44 -28.17
C SER A 58 -30.21 -11.24 -28.63
N SER A 59 -29.63 -10.03 -28.59
CA SER A 59 -29.59 -9.09 -29.73
C SER A 59 -28.67 -7.89 -29.41
N CYS A 60 -27.72 -7.63 -30.31
CA CYS A 60 -26.88 -6.44 -30.37
C CYS A 60 -27.64 -5.36 -31.17
N GLY A 61 -27.75 -4.10 -30.73
CA GLY A 61 -26.76 -3.01 -30.79
C GLY A 61 -27.51 -1.66 -30.96
N PRO A 62 -26.88 -0.51 -31.30
CA PRO A 62 -25.49 -0.11 -31.20
C PRO A 62 -25.31 1.18 -30.34
N GLY A 63 -24.16 1.33 -29.72
CA GLY A 63 -23.78 2.54 -28.99
C GLY A 63 -22.41 2.33 -28.39
N SER A 64 -21.37 2.64 -29.16
CA SER A 64 -19.98 2.54 -28.71
C SER A 64 -19.82 3.28 -27.38
N PRO A 65 -19.25 2.64 -26.34
CA PRO A 65 -19.14 3.26 -25.03
C PRO A 65 -18.15 4.42 -25.12
N ALA A 66 -18.46 5.54 -24.47
CA ALA A 66 -17.48 6.58 -24.18
C ALA A 66 -16.21 5.92 -23.57
N PRO A 67 -14.99 6.40 -23.88
CA PRO A 67 -13.79 5.83 -23.27
C PRO A 67 -13.92 5.96 -21.74
N PRO A 68 -13.69 4.87 -20.99
CA PRO A 68 -14.13 4.80 -19.61
C PRO A 68 -13.30 5.75 -18.75
N ALA A 69 -13.94 6.47 -17.83
CA ALA A 69 -13.34 7.43 -16.91
C ALA A 69 -12.09 6.94 -16.12
N ARG A 70 -11.81 5.62 -16.11
CA ARG A 70 -10.62 5.00 -15.52
C ARG A 70 -9.31 5.53 -16.12
N ASP A 71 -9.28 5.71 -17.44
CA ASP A 71 -8.10 6.23 -18.15
C ASP A 71 -7.77 7.66 -17.73
N SER A 72 -8.78 8.47 -17.42
CA SER A 72 -8.58 9.88 -17.10
C SER A 72 -7.86 10.08 -15.76
N ILE A 73 -8.14 9.25 -14.75
CA ILE A 73 -7.54 9.40 -13.42
C ILE A 73 -6.08 8.97 -13.44
N VAL A 74 -5.77 7.84 -14.07
CA VAL A 74 -4.40 7.34 -14.18
C VAL A 74 -3.54 8.36 -14.95
N ARG A 75 -4.04 8.89 -16.08
CA ARG A 75 -3.35 9.95 -16.84
C ARG A 75 -3.13 11.21 -16.00
N GLU A 76 -4.12 11.64 -15.21
CA GLU A 76 -3.95 12.78 -14.28
C GLU A 76 -2.83 12.52 -13.28
N VAL A 77 -2.77 11.32 -12.69
CA VAL A 77 -1.71 10.96 -11.73
C VAL A 77 -0.33 10.95 -12.40
N ILE A 78 -0.20 10.32 -13.56
CA ILE A 78 1.07 10.29 -14.32
C ILE A 78 1.52 11.70 -14.69
N GLN A 79 0.60 12.53 -15.17
CA GLN A 79 0.90 13.92 -15.55
C GLN A 79 1.37 14.74 -14.34
N ASN A 80 0.68 14.63 -13.20
CA ASN A 80 1.10 15.29 -11.96
C ASN A 80 2.49 14.82 -11.51
N SER A 81 2.78 13.52 -11.62
CA SER A 81 4.09 12.95 -11.30
C SER A 81 5.19 13.54 -12.18
N LYS A 82 4.97 13.64 -13.50
CA LYS A 82 5.90 14.28 -14.45
C LYS A 82 6.22 15.72 -14.07
N GLU A 83 5.18 16.49 -13.73
CA GLU A 83 5.35 17.90 -13.35
C GLU A 83 6.18 18.04 -12.07
N VAL A 84 5.91 17.21 -11.06
CA VAL A 84 6.70 17.20 -9.82
C VAL A 84 8.15 16.80 -10.09
N LEU A 85 8.39 15.79 -10.91
CA LEU A 85 9.74 15.35 -11.27
C LEU A 85 10.52 16.43 -12.02
N LYS A 86 9.87 17.11 -12.98
CA LYS A 86 10.46 18.24 -13.68
C LYS A 86 10.89 19.34 -12.71
N LEU A 87 10.03 19.71 -11.76
CA LEU A 87 10.35 20.73 -10.74
C LEU A 87 11.52 20.31 -9.83
N LEU A 88 11.65 19.02 -9.52
CA LEU A 88 12.79 18.50 -8.75
C LEU A 88 14.08 18.52 -9.57
N GLN A 89 14.00 18.16 -10.86
CA GLN A 89 15.13 18.15 -11.78
C GLN A 89 15.61 19.56 -12.15
N GLU A 90 14.71 20.55 -12.19
CA GLU A 90 15.09 21.97 -12.34
C GLU A 90 15.99 22.44 -11.17
N LYS A 91 15.79 21.90 -9.97
CA LYS A 91 16.61 22.21 -8.79
C LYS A 91 17.86 21.34 -8.70
N ASN A 92 17.78 20.10 -9.18
CA ASN A 92 18.89 19.14 -9.18
C ASN A 92 18.84 18.32 -10.48
N PRO A 93 19.53 18.75 -11.55
CA PRO A 93 19.47 18.09 -12.86
C PRO A 93 19.93 16.62 -12.86
N SER A 94 20.75 16.23 -11.89
CA SER A 94 21.20 14.84 -11.72
C SER A 94 20.22 13.95 -10.93
N PHE A 95 19.12 14.51 -10.40
CA PHE A 95 18.16 13.74 -9.63
C PHE A 95 17.36 12.80 -10.54
N GLN A 96 17.58 11.50 -10.36
CA GLN A 96 16.83 10.43 -11.02
C GLN A 96 16.28 9.51 -9.94
N PRO A 97 14.99 9.59 -9.62
CA PRO A 97 14.39 8.72 -8.62
C PRO A 97 14.34 7.28 -9.11
N VAL A 98 14.65 6.37 -8.19
CA VAL A 98 14.67 4.92 -8.43
C VAL A 98 13.79 4.26 -7.39
N LEU A 99 12.83 3.48 -7.87
CA LEU A 99 12.01 2.56 -7.07
C LEU A 99 12.57 1.15 -7.24
N ALA A 100 13.00 0.53 -6.15
CA ALA A 100 13.28 -0.90 -6.13
C ALA A 100 12.00 -1.69 -5.82
N ILE A 101 11.81 -2.82 -6.49
CA ILE A 101 10.73 -3.76 -6.22
C ILE A 101 11.38 -5.11 -5.94
N ILE A 102 11.20 -5.63 -4.73
CA ILE A 102 11.60 -7.00 -4.39
C ILE A 102 10.39 -7.89 -4.60
N GLN A 103 10.48 -8.80 -5.55
CA GLN A 103 9.47 -9.80 -5.84
C GLN A 103 9.97 -11.18 -5.40
N ALA A 104 9.14 -11.92 -4.67
CA ALA A 104 9.36 -13.35 -4.40
C ALA A 104 8.12 -14.12 -4.84
N GLY A 105 8.29 -15.06 -5.77
CA GLY A 105 7.20 -15.83 -6.39
C GLY A 105 7.07 -15.63 -7.89
N ASP A 106 6.20 -16.44 -8.51
CA ASP A 106 6.10 -16.58 -9.97
C ASP A 106 5.20 -15.54 -10.68
N ASP A 107 4.59 -14.61 -9.94
CA ASP A 107 3.63 -13.65 -10.51
C ASP A 107 4.32 -12.43 -11.14
N ASN A 108 4.73 -12.58 -12.40
CA ASN A 108 5.34 -11.51 -13.20
C ASN A 108 4.33 -10.51 -13.80
N LEU A 109 3.02 -10.72 -13.60
CA LEU A 109 1.96 -9.93 -14.26
C LEU A 109 2.06 -8.42 -13.99
N MET A 110 2.58 -8.04 -12.82
CA MET A 110 2.68 -6.63 -12.44
C MET A 110 3.98 -5.96 -12.90
N GLN A 111 5.00 -6.73 -13.29
CA GLN A 111 6.31 -6.18 -13.63
C GLN A 111 6.23 -5.28 -14.87
N GLU A 112 5.65 -5.78 -15.97
CA GLU A 112 5.51 -5.02 -17.21
C GLU A 112 4.64 -3.76 -17.02
N VAL A 113 3.54 -3.89 -16.26
CA VAL A 113 2.64 -2.77 -15.97
C VAL A 113 3.37 -1.69 -15.18
N ASN A 114 4.07 -2.07 -14.11
CA ASN A 114 4.82 -1.13 -13.28
C ASN A 114 5.93 -0.45 -14.09
N GLN A 115 6.64 -1.20 -14.94
CA GLN A 115 7.71 -0.67 -15.77
C GLN A 115 7.18 0.33 -16.80
N ASN A 116 6.10 0.01 -17.50
CA ASN A 116 5.47 0.92 -18.46
C ASN A 116 4.97 2.20 -17.78
N LEU A 117 4.31 2.10 -16.62
CA LEU A 117 3.81 3.26 -15.88
C LEU A 117 4.95 4.13 -15.32
N ALA A 118 6.03 3.50 -14.85
CA ALA A 118 7.19 4.21 -14.35
C ALA A 118 7.95 4.92 -15.48
N GLU A 119 8.17 4.24 -16.60
CA GLU A 119 8.77 4.86 -17.78
C GLU A 119 7.92 6.03 -18.27
N GLU A 120 6.60 5.83 -18.35
CA GLU A 120 5.69 6.92 -18.70
C GLU A 120 5.84 8.08 -17.72
N ALA A 121 5.90 7.83 -16.41
CA ALA A 121 6.06 8.87 -15.40
C ALA A 121 7.47 9.50 -15.35
N GLY A 122 8.49 8.90 -15.97
CA GLY A 122 9.89 9.34 -15.87
C GLY A 122 10.60 8.86 -14.60
N LEU A 123 10.20 7.71 -14.08
CA LEU A 123 10.77 7.02 -12.92
C LEU A 123 11.59 5.82 -13.37
N ASN A 124 12.70 5.54 -12.69
CA ASN A 124 13.46 4.32 -12.92
C ASN A 124 12.97 3.22 -11.96
N ILE A 125 12.76 2.01 -12.48
CA ILE A 125 12.48 0.82 -11.66
C ILE A 125 13.69 -0.11 -11.67
N SER A 126 14.07 -0.59 -10.49
CA SER A 126 14.97 -1.72 -10.32
C SER A 126 14.17 -2.91 -9.80
N HIS A 127 13.99 -3.92 -10.64
CA HIS A 127 13.22 -5.10 -10.30
C HIS A 127 14.15 -6.22 -9.84
N ILE A 128 13.90 -6.75 -8.64
CA ILE A 128 14.73 -7.78 -8.00
C ILE A 128 13.85 -9.00 -7.80
N CYS A 129 14.05 -10.01 -8.65
CA CYS A 129 13.31 -11.27 -8.57
C CYS A 129 14.10 -12.26 -7.72
N LEU A 130 13.54 -12.63 -6.58
CA LEU A 130 14.02 -13.70 -5.72
C LEU A 130 13.34 -15.03 -6.11
N PRO A 131 14.01 -16.17 -5.89
CA PRO A 131 13.39 -17.49 -6.04
C PRO A 131 12.04 -17.62 -5.31
N PRO A 132 11.09 -18.41 -5.83
CA PRO A 132 9.78 -18.59 -5.22
C PRO A 132 9.83 -19.29 -3.85
N ASP A 133 10.88 -20.05 -3.59
CA ASP A 133 11.15 -20.75 -2.33
C ASP A 133 12.07 -19.96 -1.39
N SER A 134 12.31 -18.67 -1.68
CA SER A 134 13.13 -17.82 -0.84
C SER A 134 12.61 -17.73 0.59
N SER A 135 13.55 -17.85 1.51
CA SER A 135 13.30 -17.77 2.95
C SER A 135 13.10 -16.33 3.43
N GLU A 136 12.52 -16.18 4.62
CA GLU A 136 12.37 -14.88 5.30
C GLU A 136 13.72 -14.14 5.41
N ASP A 137 14.79 -14.85 5.76
CA ASP A 137 16.11 -14.25 5.96
C ASP A 137 16.73 -13.76 4.64
N GLU A 138 16.55 -14.49 3.53
CA GLU A 138 17.02 -14.06 2.20
C GLU A 138 16.32 -12.79 1.72
N ILE A 139 15.02 -12.66 1.98
CA ILE A 139 14.24 -11.46 1.67
C ILE A 139 14.75 -10.28 2.53
N ILE A 140 14.97 -10.50 3.82
CA ILE A 140 15.49 -9.48 4.74
C ILE A 140 16.89 -9.01 4.30
N ASP A 141 17.78 -9.93 3.94
CA ASP A 141 19.13 -9.60 3.47
C ASP A 141 19.09 -8.70 2.24
N GLU A 142 18.17 -8.96 1.30
CA GLU A 142 18.01 -8.11 0.11
C GLU A 142 17.46 -6.73 0.47
N ILE A 143 16.46 -6.66 1.36
CA ILE A 143 15.94 -5.39 1.89
C ILE A 143 17.07 -4.56 2.52
N LEU A 144 17.93 -5.19 3.31
CA LEU A 144 19.04 -4.51 3.99
C LEU A 144 20.07 -3.96 2.99
N LYS A 145 20.38 -4.68 1.91
CA LYS A 145 21.24 -4.16 0.83
C LYS A 145 20.63 -2.92 0.18
N ILE A 146 19.35 -2.98 -0.17
CA ILE A 146 18.64 -1.87 -0.82
C ILE A 146 18.47 -0.66 0.11
N ASN A 147 18.31 -0.89 1.40
CA ASN A 147 18.27 0.16 2.41
C ASN A 147 19.56 1.01 2.44
N GLU A 148 20.72 0.41 2.18
CA GLU A 148 22.02 1.10 2.15
C GLU A 148 22.38 1.69 0.79
N ASP A 149 21.69 1.32 -0.30
CA ASP A 149 21.92 1.92 -1.61
C ASP A 149 21.32 3.34 -1.69
N ASN A 150 22.18 4.36 -1.66
CA ASN A 150 21.79 5.77 -1.77
C ASN A 150 21.23 6.16 -3.15
N ARG A 151 21.35 5.29 -4.16
CA ARG A 151 20.74 5.50 -5.49
C ARG A 151 19.27 5.11 -5.50
N VAL A 152 18.83 4.26 -4.57
CA VAL A 152 17.44 3.82 -4.44
C VAL A 152 16.71 4.74 -3.46
N HIS A 153 15.56 5.24 -3.88
CA HIS A 153 14.78 6.24 -3.14
C HIS A 153 13.51 5.67 -2.51
N GLY A 154 13.02 4.56 -3.05
CA GLY A 154 11.87 3.83 -2.53
C GLY A 154 12.03 2.34 -2.75
N LEU A 155 11.40 1.55 -1.89
CA LEU A 155 11.38 0.10 -1.92
C LEU A 155 9.94 -0.38 -1.71
N ALA A 156 9.46 -1.18 -2.65
CA ALA A 156 8.17 -1.88 -2.58
C ALA A 156 8.40 -3.39 -2.46
N LEU A 157 7.49 -4.08 -1.78
CA LEU A 157 7.50 -5.53 -1.63
C LEU A 157 6.36 -6.17 -2.41
N GLN A 158 6.69 -7.08 -3.33
CA GLN A 158 5.75 -7.90 -4.07
C GLN A 158 6.00 -9.37 -3.72
N ILE A 159 5.68 -9.73 -2.48
CA ILE A 159 5.82 -11.09 -1.95
C ILE A 159 4.43 -11.66 -1.63
N SER A 160 4.35 -12.97 -1.43
CA SER A 160 3.09 -13.60 -1.04
C SER A 160 2.65 -13.18 0.37
N GLU A 161 1.34 -13.10 0.62
CA GLU A 161 0.76 -12.60 1.88
C GLU A 161 1.22 -13.38 3.12
N ASP A 162 1.52 -14.67 2.97
CA ASP A 162 2.04 -15.54 4.03
C ASP A 162 3.47 -15.18 4.47
N LEU A 163 4.24 -14.49 3.61
CA LEU A 163 5.58 -13.99 3.91
C LEU A 163 5.57 -12.58 4.54
N PHE A 164 4.42 -11.91 4.68
CA PHE A 164 4.32 -10.60 5.33
C PHE A 164 4.46 -10.70 6.85
N SER A 165 5.65 -11.06 7.32
CA SER A 165 5.98 -11.07 8.75
C SER A 165 6.41 -9.68 9.23
N ASN A 166 6.19 -9.39 10.51
CA ASN A 166 6.64 -8.13 11.11
C ASN A 166 8.16 -7.92 11.00
N LYS A 167 8.95 -9.00 10.88
CA LYS A 167 10.40 -8.90 10.70
C LYS A 167 10.76 -8.40 9.31
N ILE A 168 10.14 -8.95 8.26
CA ILE A 168 10.33 -8.49 6.89
C ILE A 168 9.88 -7.03 6.78
N LEU A 169 8.67 -6.71 7.26
CA LEU A 169 8.14 -5.35 7.10
C LEU A 169 8.99 -4.31 7.82
N ASN A 170 9.45 -4.60 9.04
CA ASN A 170 10.29 -3.66 9.81
C ASN A 170 11.78 -3.75 9.47
N ALA A 171 12.20 -4.64 8.56
CA ALA A 171 13.53 -4.56 7.96
C ALA A 171 13.63 -3.37 6.99
N LEU A 172 12.51 -2.90 6.42
CA LEU A 172 12.50 -1.73 5.54
C LEU A 172 12.81 -0.45 6.33
N LYS A 173 13.66 0.42 5.77
CA LYS A 173 13.81 1.79 6.30
C LYS A 173 12.51 2.56 6.07
N PRO A 174 11.92 3.20 7.11
CA PRO A 174 10.67 3.95 6.98
C PRO A 174 10.71 5.06 5.92
N GLU A 175 11.88 5.61 5.64
CA GLU A 175 12.09 6.66 4.63
C GLU A 175 12.06 6.12 3.19
N LYS A 176 12.20 4.80 3.00
CA LYS A 176 12.13 4.10 1.71
C LYS A 176 10.85 3.26 1.54
N ASP A 177 10.09 3.05 2.61
CA ASP A 177 8.86 2.24 2.61
C ASP A 177 7.70 2.95 1.88
N VAL A 178 7.65 2.82 0.55
CA VAL A 178 6.65 3.50 -0.29
C VAL A 178 5.24 2.93 -0.12
N ASP A 179 5.13 1.69 0.36
CA ASP A 179 3.87 1.00 0.63
C ASP A 179 3.29 1.35 2.01
N GLY A 180 4.05 2.02 2.86
CA GLY A 180 3.63 2.43 4.21
C GLY A 180 3.30 1.23 5.10
N VAL A 181 4.04 0.12 4.95
CA VAL A 181 3.78 -1.14 5.66
C VAL A 181 4.57 -1.30 6.96
N THR A 182 5.61 -0.48 7.17
CA THR A 182 6.39 -0.48 8.42
C THR A 182 5.54 -0.01 9.60
N ASP A 183 5.82 -0.52 10.80
CA ASP A 183 5.12 -0.08 12.02
C ASP A 183 5.30 1.40 12.29
N ILE A 184 6.45 1.96 11.89
CA ILE A 184 6.75 3.39 12.01
C ILE A 184 5.83 4.22 11.12
N ASN A 185 5.68 3.88 9.84
CA ASN A 185 4.80 4.63 8.94
C ASN A 185 3.32 4.43 9.31
N LEU A 186 2.93 3.20 9.61
CA LEU A 186 1.56 2.90 10.03
C LEU A 186 1.20 3.61 11.35
N GLY A 187 2.10 3.60 12.32
CA GLY A 187 1.92 4.29 13.60
C GLY A 187 1.78 5.82 13.44
N LYS A 188 2.59 6.43 12.57
CA LYS A 188 2.46 7.86 12.22
C LYS A 188 1.12 8.16 11.55
N LEU A 189 0.67 7.31 10.62
CA LEU A 189 -0.65 7.45 9.99
C LEU A 189 -1.78 7.40 11.02
N VAL A 190 -1.76 6.41 11.92
CA VAL A 190 -2.75 6.25 12.97
C VAL A 190 -2.77 7.45 13.91
N ARG A 191 -1.61 7.96 14.33
CA ARG A 191 -1.49 9.16 15.17
C ARG A 191 -1.96 10.43 14.48
N GLY A 192 -1.81 10.50 13.15
CA GLY A 192 -2.32 11.59 12.32
C GLY A 192 -1.28 12.44 11.65
N ASP A 193 -0.04 11.98 11.69
CA ASP A 193 1.09 12.61 11.04
C ASP A 193 1.23 12.07 9.62
N ALA A 194 0.12 11.99 8.90
CA ALA A 194 0.07 11.47 7.52
C ALA A 194 0.89 12.30 6.51
N HIS A 195 1.46 13.43 6.95
CA HIS A 195 2.38 14.26 6.18
C HIS A 195 3.86 13.90 6.41
N GLU A 196 4.15 13.07 7.43
CA GLU A 196 5.51 12.63 7.82
C GLU A 196 5.71 11.12 7.61
N CYS A 197 4.78 10.45 6.91
CA CYS A 197 4.84 9.02 6.63
C CYS A 197 4.37 8.71 5.22
N PHE A 198 4.75 7.53 4.76
CA PHE A 198 4.11 6.92 3.60
C PHE A 198 2.79 6.29 4.01
N VAL A 199 1.87 6.23 3.05
CA VAL A 199 0.54 5.67 3.21
C VAL A 199 0.32 4.75 2.02
N SER A 200 -0.18 3.54 2.30
CA SER A 200 -0.49 2.54 1.28
C SER A 200 -1.10 3.17 0.02
N PRO A 201 -0.47 2.97 -1.16
CA PRO A 201 -0.99 3.46 -2.44
C PRO A 201 -2.42 2.99 -2.70
N VAL A 202 -2.73 1.74 -2.32
CA VAL A 202 -4.07 1.15 -2.43
C VAL A 202 -5.07 1.90 -1.54
N ALA A 203 -4.74 2.08 -0.25
CA ALA A 203 -5.63 2.77 0.67
C ALA A 203 -5.89 4.22 0.23
N ARG A 204 -4.84 4.90 -0.26
CA ARG A 204 -4.94 6.26 -0.78
C ARG A 204 -5.78 6.33 -2.06
N ALA A 205 -5.63 5.38 -2.98
CA ALA A 205 -6.42 5.28 -4.20
C ALA A 205 -7.91 5.08 -3.88
N VAL A 206 -8.27 4.22 -2.93
CA VAL A 206 -9.67 4.01 -2.50
C VAL A 206 -10.30 5.33 -2.04
N ILE A 207 -9.62 6.07 -1.15
CA ILE A 207 -10.13 7.36 -0.65
C ILE A 207 -10.24 8.40 -1.76
N GLU A 208 -9.26 8.46 -2.67
CA GLU A 208 -9.28 9.39 -3.80
C GLU A 208 -10.43 9.08 -4.77
N LEU A 209 -10.63 7.82 -5.13
CA LEU A 209 -11.69 7.39 -6.04
C LEU A 209 -13.07 7.68 -5.45
N LEU A 210 -13.28 7.42 -4.16
CA LEU A 210 -14.53 7.76 -3.46
C LEU A 210 -14.76 9.27 -3.40
N GLY A 211 -13.70 10.06 -3.21
CA GLY A 211 -13.78 11.52 -3.28
C GLY A 211 -14.19 12.02 -4.67
N LYS A 212 -13.59 11.46 -5.73
CA LYS A 212 -13.89 11.81 -7.13
C LYS A 212 -15.30 11.41 -7.56
N SER A 213 -15.87 10.35 -6.98
CA SER A 213 -17.25 9.96 -7.23
C SER A 213 -18.29 10.80 -6.45
N GLY A 214 -17.84 11.77 -5.64
CA GLY A 214 -18.74 12.65 -4.89
C GLY A 214 -19.34 12.00 -3.64
N VAL A 215 -18.82 10.85 -3.19
CA VAL A 215 -19.30 10.18 -1.99
C VAL A 215 -18.85 10.95 -0.75
N ASN A 216 -19.80 11.51 0.00
CA ASN A 216 -19.53 12.03 1.33
C ASN A 216 -19.45 10.86 2.33
N LEU A 217 -18.29 10.74 2.98
CA LEU A 217 -17.95 9.68 3.93
C LEU A 217 -18.36 10.02 5.37
N ASP A 218 -18.63 11.29 5.68
CA ASP A 218 -18.96 11.72 7.04
C ASP A 218 -20.29 11.09 7.51
N GLY A 219 -20.27 10.50 8.71
CA GLY A 219 -21.39 9.77 9.31
C GLY A 219 -21.78 8.46 8.60
N LYS A 220 -21.07 8.05 7.54
CA LYS A 220 -21.37 6.80 6.81
C LYS A 220 -20.82 5.58 7.54
N LYS A 221 -21.48 4.44 7.33
CA LYS A 221 -20.98 3.12 7.74
C LYS A 221 -20.22 2.48 6.59
N VAL A 222 -18.99 2.06 6.83
CA VAL A 222 -18.11 1.43 5.84
C VAL A 222 -17.73 0.04 6.33
N LEU A 223 -17.88 -0.97 5.47
CA LEU A 223 -17.42 -2.33 5.71
C LEU A 223 -16.25 -2.62 4.77
N VAL A 224 -15.07 -2.88 5.34
CA VAL A 224 -13.88 -3.33 4.62
C VAL A 224 -13.85 -4.85 4.62
N ILE A 225 -13.85 -5.48 3.45
CA ILE A 225 -13.85 -6.93 3.33
C ILE A 225 -12.55 -7.40 2.68
N GLY A 226 -11.88 -8.37 3.29
CA GLY A 226 -10.73 -9.06 2.69
C GLY A 226 -9.39 -8.33 2.75
N ALA A 227 -9.35 -7.09 3.25
CA ALA A 227 -8.09 -6.46 3.64
C ALA A 227 -7.61 -7.04 4.99
N HIS A 228 -6.30 -7.06 5.20
CA HIS A 228 -5.65 -7.49 6.43
C HIS A 228 -4.39 -6.65 6.69
N GLY A 229 -3.81 -6.80 7.89
CA GLY A 229 -2.52 -6.22 8.25
C GLY A 229 -2.48 -4.69 8.12
N SER A 230 -1.38 -4.19 7.54
CA SER A 230 -1.13 -2.76 7.34
C SER A 230 -2.16 -2.09 6.43
N LEU A 231 -2.66 -2.79 5.40
CA LEU A 231 -3.67 -2.26 4.49
C LEU A 231 -5.02 -2.05 5.19
N GLU A 232 -5.48 -3.03 5.97
CA GLU A 232 -6.71 -2.91 6.75
C GLU A 232 -6.63 -1.74 7.74
N ALA A 233 -5.54 -1.66 8.50
CA ALA A 233 -5.31 -0.60 9.46
C ALA A 233 -5.26 0.79 8.80
N ALA A 234 -4.60 0.91 7.64
CA ALA A 234 -4.56 2.15 6.87
C ALA A 234 -5.96 2.56 6.38
N LEU A 235 -6.72 1.64 5.79
CA LEU A 235 -8.09 1.92 5.33
C LEU A 235 -9.00 2.36 6.47
N GLN A 236 -9.01 1.61 7.58
CA GLN A 236 -9.80 1.95 8.77
C GLN A 236 -9.46 3.35 9.28
N CYS A 237 -8.17 3.66 9.43
CA CYS A 237 -7.71 4.96 9.89
C CYS A 237 -8.18 6.08 8.94
N LEU A 238 -8.01 5.91 7.63
CA LEU A 238 -8.39 6.91 6.65
C LEU A 238 -9.91 7.14 6.60
N PHE A 239 -10.72 6.09 6.68
CA PHE A 239 -12.18 6.23 6.73
C PHE A 239 -12.65 6.91 8.02
N GLN A 240 -12.10 6.52 9.17
CA GLN A 240 -12.43 7.16 10.46
C GLN A 240 -12.07 8.65 10.46
N ARG A 241 -10.91 9.03 9.90
CA ARG A 241 -10.51 10.44 9.73
C ARG A 241 -11.41 11.22 8.78
N LYS A 242 -12.18 10.53 7.93
CA LYS A 242 -13.20 11.12 7.06
C LYS A 242 -14.59 11.15 7.71
N GLY A 243 -14.71 10.79 8.98
CA GLY A 243 -15.96 10.80 9.74
C GLY A 243 -16.79 9.54 9.59
N SER A 244 -16.29 8.49 8.96
CA SER A 244 -17.01 7.23 8.80
C SER A 244 -16.90 6.33 10.04
N MET A 245 -17.97 5.56 10.30
CA MET A 245 -17.94 4.39 11.17
C MET A 245 -17.46 3.19 10.36
N THR A 246 -16.28 2.67 10.65
CA THR A 246 -15.67 1.59 9.86
C THR A 246 -15.62 0.28 10.61
N MET A 247 -15.98 -0.80 9.93
CA MET A 247 -15.85 -2.19 10.39
C MET A 247 -15.06 -2.98 9.35
N SER A 248 -14.37 -4.04 9.77
CA SER A 248 -13.72 -4.98 8.88
C SER A 248 -14.27 -6.40 9.05
N SER A 249 -14.17 -7.20 7.99
CA SER A 249 -14.48 -8.63 8.02
C SER A 249 -13.61 -9.39 7.03
N GLN A 250 -13.28 -10.63 7.38
CA GLN A 250 -12.68 -11.57 6.44
C GLN A 250 -13.74 -12.11 5.47
N TRP A 251 -13.31 -12.52 4.27
CA TRP A 251 -14.21 -13.14 3.28
C TRP A 251 -14.86 -14.41 3.83
N LYS A 252 -14.10 -15.18 4.63
CA LYS A 252 -14.51 -16.47 5.20
C LYS A 252 -15.50 -16.36 6.36
N THR A 253 -15.85 -15.14 6.80
CA THR A 253 -16.75 -14.93 7.93
C THR A 253 -18.14 -15.53 7.66
N PRO A 254 -18.68 -16.40 8.54
CA PRO A 254 -19.92 -17.14 8.31
C PRO A 254 -21.13 -16.27 7.96
N GLN A 255 -21.23 -15.08 8.56
CA GLN A 255 -22.32 -14.13 8.37
C GLN A 255 -22.35 -13.52 6.95
N LEU A 256 -21.21 -13.50 6.24
CA LEU A 256 -21.14 -13.06 4.84
C LEU A 256 -21.44 -14.21 3.87
N GLN A 257 -21.04 -15.43 4.21
CA GLN A 257 -21.25 -16.63 3.39
C GLN A 257 -22.72 -17.09 3.38
N SER A 258 -23.47 -16.80 4.44
CA SER A 258 -24.88 -17.18 4.57
C SER A 258 -25.85 -16.31 3.78
N LYS A 259 -25.43 -15.13 3.31
CA LYS A 259 -26.20 -14.30 2.38
C LYS A 259 -25.85 -14.65 0.94
N ARG A 260 -26.48 -15.69 0.39
CA ARG A 260 -26.56 -15.82 -1.08
C ARG A 260 -27.53 -14.75 -1.57
N VAL A 261 -27.01 -13.79 -2.34
CA VAL A 261 -27.80 -12.81 -3.10
C VAL A 261 -28.43 -13.50 -4.31
#